data_AF-A0A370PJN9-F1
#
_entry.id   AF-A0A370PJN9-F1
#
_cell.length_a   1.000
_cell.length_b   1.000
_cell.length_c   1.000
_cell.angle_alpha   90.00
_cell.angle_beta   90.00
_cell.angle_gamma   90.00
#
_symmetry.space_group_name_H-M   'P 1'
#
loop_
_entity.id
_entity.type
_entity.pdbx_description
1 polymer ?
#
loop_
_entity_poly.entity_id
_entity_poly.type
_entity_poly.pdbx_seq_one_letter_code
_entity_poly.pdbx_strand_id
1 'polypeptide(L)'
;MNPWSITQGHPFSVVWWHEEPRLPTDPSNDEELGRELSILGRSGTASAESIMEPMTERPFTFWLLIQPRWGLTKHLAAYGSSTKLRAIVDGPYGGNYDLKEYGHVIMFAQGIGIAAQIPYIRYLLYGSLRGELPVRRISLIWETHSCNLATVSPWMRHLLMEDFDNYTKTLMLNIKLYIPDVMNNEQYGRRVRSFAHRVNIKEVLPKELQHDRGKILITGLHCHHILGVSNLMRKASAVCPDSLHAASGPLPLLDYHRRLHVLAGPLILETFYAVQNNATEGHKAKAALQQISAINAQIRRGNSESNLQIELGVIDIDIFTYAWSGPGLEYYLYDFCRLQHYPVEWARQPPQLHCVYRPYKSRYWDDCNWHTPKLLFSFVWQLRKARETPEIIEDQETIIIQHGLTFNRLVVKLHSLHGNINSMVGLIQTDDILQYLKDLANSLNSEDRLGYEKIRDDLRKTCILHGYPCLWIPGTYSQETASKEKPLTLGIFAGLT
;
A
#
# COMPACT_ATOMS: atom_id res chain seq x y z
N MET A 1 -18.95 -26.04 -12.83
CA MET A 1 -18.20 -24.83 -13.23
C MET A 1 -17.88 -24.05 -11.98
N ASN A 2 -16.59 -23.90 -11.65
CA ASN A 2 -16.17 -23.24 -10.41
C ASN A 2 -16.22 -21.71 -10.64
N PRO A 3 -17.08 -20.94 -9.96
CA PRO A 3 -17.35 -19.53 -10.31
C PRO A 3 -16.29 -18.53 -9.81
N TRP A 4 -15.31 -19.00 -9.02
CA TRP A 4 -14.26 -18.16 -8.45
C TRP A 4 -12.90 -18.49 -9.07
N SER A 5 -12.64 -17.93 -10.25
CA SER A 5 -11.27 -17.86 -10.77
C SER A 5 -10.57 -16.68 -10.10
N ILE A 6 -10.00 -16.92 -8.90
CA ILE A 6 -9.16 -15.95 -8.15
C ILE A 6 -7.91 -15.54 -8.98
N THR A 7 -7.69 -16.20 -10.13
CA THR A 7 -6.58 -15.97 -11.06
C THR A 7 -6.83 -14.90 -12.12
N GLN A 8 -8.06 -14.39 -12.26
CA GLN A 8 -8.36 -13.30 -13.18
C GLN A 8 -8.20 -11.97 -12.45
N GLY A 9 -7.64 -10.96 -13.14
CA GLY A 9 -7.46 -9.61 -12.59
C GLY A 9 -8.73 -9.01 -11.98
N HIS A 10 -8.56 -7.95 -11.18
CA HIS A 10 -9.70 -7.20 -10.65
C HIS A 10 -10.63 -6.80 -11.82
N PRO A 11 -11.96 -6.96 -11.69
CA PRO A 11 -12.88 -6.73 -12.79
C PRO A 11 -12.85 -5.30 -13.33
N PHE A 12 -12.29 -4.36 -12.58
CA PHE A 12 -11.87 -3.04 -13.06
C PHE A 12 -10.34 -2.96 -13.01
N SER A 13 -9.70 -2.80 -14.16
CA SER A 13 -8.23 -2.66 -14.25
C SER A 13 -7.88 -1.40 -15.03
N VAL A 14 -7.13 -0.49 -14.41
CA VAL A 14 -6.53 0.65 -15.13
C VAL A 14 -5.50 0.10 -16.09
N VAL A 15 -5.64 0.43 -17.37
CA VAL A 15 -4.75 -0.07 -18.43
C VAL A 15 -3.88 1.03 -19.03
N TRP A 16 -4.36 2.28 -19.06
CA TRP A 16 -3.63 3.39 -19.70
C TRP A 16 -4.09 4.77 -19.20
N TRP A 17 -3.32 5.83 -19.48
CA TRP A 17 -3.64 7.23 -19.12
C TRP A 17 -2.89 8.28 -19.96
N HIS A 18 -3.37 9.54 -19.92
CA HIS A 18 -2.77 10.78 -20.45
C HIS A 18 -2.64 10.96 -21.98
N GLU A 19 -2.68 9.91 -22.79
CA GLU A 19 -2.53 10.02 -24.24
C GLU A 19 -3.49 9.05 -24.93
N GLU A 20 -4.30 9.53 -25.88
CA GLU A 20 -4.85 8.63 -26.88
C GLU A 20 -3.65 7.99 -27.60
N PRO A 21 -3.59 6.65 -27.73
CA PRO A 21 -2.57 6.02 -28.55
C PRO A 21 -2.72 6.59 -29.96
N ARG A 22 -1.83 7.52 -30.33
CA ARG A 22 -1.80 8.04 -31.70
C ARG A 22 -1.35 6.87 -32.55
N LEU A 23 -2.26 6.28 -33.31
CA LEU A 23 -1.91 5.35 -34.37
C LEU A 23 -1.15 6.17 -35.42
N PRO A 24 0.16 5.97 -35.62
CA PRO A 24 0.86 6.62 -36.72
C PRO A 24 0.31 6.07 -38.05
N THR A 25 0.30 6.92 -39.06
CA THR A 25 -0.05 6.56 -40.43
C THR A 25 0.78 5.36 -40.89
N ASP A 26 0.10 4.33 -41.38
CA ASP A 26 0.54 3.05 -41.95
C ASP A 26 2.06 2.70 -41.79
N PRO A 27 2.42 1.69 -40.98
CA PRO A 27 3.81 1.24 -40.77
C PRO A 27 4.38 0.45 -41.97
N SER A 28 3.96 0.78 -43.20
CA SER A 28 4.26 0.03 -44.42
C SER A 28 5.75 -0.06 -44.78
N ASN A 29 6.61 0.72 -44.12
CA ASN A 29 8.05 0.74 -44.37
C ASN A 29 8.88 -0.18 -43.44
N ASP A 30 8.31 -0.73 -42.37
CA ASP A 30 9.00 -1.68 -41.47
C ASP A 30 8.29 -3.06 -41.50
N GLU A 31 8.78 -3.94 -42.36
CA GLU A 31 8.24 -5.30 -42.51
C GLU A 31 8.30 -6.12 -41.22
N GLU A 32 9.29 -5.87 -40.35
CA GLU A 32 9.50 -6.64 -39.13
C GLU A 32 8.48 -6.22 -38.05
N LEU A 33 8.31 -4.91 -37.84
CA LEU A 33 7.25 -4.38 -36.98
C LEU A 33 5.86 -4.75 -37.51
N GLY A 34 5.66 -4.71 -38.83
CA GLY A 34 4.41 -5.15 -39.47
C GLY A 34 4.07 -6.61 -39.14
N ARG A 35 5.06 -7.51 -39.12
CA ARG A 35 4.87 -8.91 -38.68
C ARG A 35 4.50 -9.00 -37.22
N GLU A 36 5.15 -8.25 -36.33
CA GLU A 36 4.85 -8.25 -34.89
C GLU A 36 3.43 -7.78 -34.57
N LEU A 37 2.90 -6.81 -35.33
CA LEU A 37 1.57 -6.27 -35.12
C LEU A 37 0.44 -7.14 -35.70
N SER A 38 0.76 -8.07 -36.62
CA SER A 38 -0.23 -8.89 -37.32
C SER A 38 -1.09 -9.76 -36.38
N ILE A 39 -0.54 -10.22 -35.26
CA ILE A 39 -1.25 -11.00 -34.23
C ILE A 39 -2.32 -10.18 -33.47
N LEU A 40 -2.29 -8.85 -33.57
CA LEU A 40 -3.20 -7.94 -32.87
C LEU A 40 -4.40 -7.47 -33.73
N GLY A 41 -4.57 -8.02 -34.95
CA GLY A 41 -5.69 -7.76 -35.87
C GLY A 41 -5.41 -6.71 -36.98
N ARG A 42 -6.22 -6.74 -38.06
CA ARG A 42 -6.12 -5.85 -39.25
C ARG A 42 -6.65 -4.42 -38.98
N SER A 43 -6.01 -3.43 -39.60
CA SER A 43 -6.33 -1.99 -39.52
C SER A 43 -7.80 -1.68 -39.80
N GLY A 44 -8.49 -1.12 -38.81
CA GLY A 44 -9.66 -0.29 -39.06
C GLY A 44 -9.17 1.03 -39.66
N THR A 45 -9.67 1.39 -40.84
CA THR A 45 -9.46 2.70 -41.46
C THR A 45 -10.07 3.77 -40.57
N ALA A 46 -9.23 4.46 -39.79
CA ALA A 46 -9.63 5.70 -39.14
C ALA A 46 -9.46 6.83 -40.17
N SER A 47 -10.58 7.37 -40.64
CA SER A 47 -10.60 8.63 -41.39
C SER A 47 -10.07 9.74 -40.48
N ALA A 48 -8.96 10.35 -40.88
CA ALA A 48 -8.38 11.50 -40.21
C ALA A 48 -9.21 12.75 -40.55
N GLU A 49 -10.10 13.17 -39.64
CA GLU A 49 -10.54 14.56 -39.61
C GLU A 49 -9.61 15.34 -38.69
N SER A 50 -8.65 16.01 -39.31
CA SER A 50 -7.80 17.03 -38.68
C SER A 50 -8.61 18.31 -38.53
N ILE A 51 -9.11 18.57 -37.32
CA ILE A 51 -9.50 19.91 -36.90
C ILE A 51 -8.48 20.36 -35.85
N MET A 52 -7.67 21.36 -36.19
CA MET A 52 -6.81 22.06 -35.24
C MET A 52 -7.70 22.81 -34.25
N GLU A 53 -7.96 22.21 -33.08
CA GLU A 53 -8.54 22.92 -31.95
C GLU A 53 -7.44 23.60 -31.11
N PRO A 54 -7.70 24.83 -30.61
CA PRO A 54 -6.73 25.60 -29.85
C PRO A 54 -6.41 24.95 -28.50
N MET A 55 -5.19 25.22 -27.99
CA MET A 55 -4.65 24.69 -26.75
C MET A 55 -5.46 25.15 -25.53
N THR A 56 -6.49 24.39 -25.16
CA THR A 56 -7.01 24.28 -23.80
C THR A 56 -6.38 23.07 -23.12
N GLU A 57 -6.04 23.20 -21.83
CA GLU A 57 -5.49 22.10 -21.03
C GLU A 57 -6.40 20.87 -21.13
N ARG A 58 -5.87 19.76 -21.67
CA ARG A 58 -6.66 18.54 -21.87
C ARG A 58 -6.98 17.92 -20.50
N PRO A 59 -8.24 17.54 -20.24
CA PRO A 59 -8.59 16.88 -18.98
C PRO A 59 -7.88 15.53 -18.85
N PHE A 60 -7.46 15.19 -17.62
CA PHE A 60 -6.87 13.90 -17.30
C PHE A 60 -7.81 12.77 -17.75
N THR A 61 -7.32 11.93 -18.66
CA THR A 61 -8.08 10.79 -19.20
C THR A 61 -7.33 9.50 -18.91
N PHE A 62 -8.06 8.48 -18.48
CA PHE A 62 -7.52 7.15 -18.24
C PHE A 62 -8.50 6.08 -18.73
N TRP A 63 -7.96 4.91 -19.06
CA TRP A 63 -8.71 3.79 -19.59
C TRP A 63 -8.83 2.71 -18.52
N LEU A 64 -10.06 2.28 -18.28
CA LEU A 64 -10.40 1.14 -17.45
C LEU A 64 -10.86 -0.01 -18.34
N LEU A 65 -10.19 -1.15 -18.23
CA LEU A 65 -10.68 -2.40 -18.78
C LEU A 65 -11.61 -3.03 -17.74
N ILE A 66 -12.88 -3.17 -18.11
CA ILE A 66 -13.92 -3.74 -17.25
C ILE A 66 -14.28 -5.11 -17.77
N GLN A 67 -14.00 -6.15 -16.99
CA GLN A 67 -14.44 -7.50 -17.30
C GLN A 67 -15.89 -7.69 -16.83
N PRO A 68 -16.86 -7.94 -17.72
CA PRO A 68 -18.23 -8.20 -17.31
C PRO A 68 -18.29 -9.49 -16.49
N ARG A 69 -18.81 -9.40 -15.27
CA ARG A 69 -19.08 -10.55 -14.41
C ARG A 69 -20.55 -10.54 -14.02
N TRP A 70 -20.86 -10.05 -12.83
CA TRP A 70 -22.20 -9.96 -12.26
C TRP A 70 -22.37 -8.60 -11.58
N GLY A 71 -23.62 -8.28 -11.19
CA GLY A 71 -23.96 -7.01 -10.56
C GLY A 71 -23.55 -5.79 -11.40
N LEU A 72 -22.85 -4.84 -10.77
CA LEU A 72 -22.43 -3.58 -11.39
C LEU A 72 -21.70 -3.77 -12.72
N THR A 73 -20.72 -4.69 -12.80
CA THR A 73 -19.93 -4.91 -14.03
C THR A 73 -20.77 -5.44 -15.20
N LYS A 74 -21.81 -6.22 -14.90
CA LYS A 74 -22.76 -6.71 -15.91
C LYS A 74 -23.70 -5.59 -16.37
N HIS A 75 -24.18 -4.75 -15.44
CA HIS A 75 -24.98 -3.58 -15.78
C HIS A 75 -24.18 -2.57 -16.61
N LEU A 76 -22.90 -2.34 -16.25
CA LEU A 76 -21.99 -1.49 -17.01
C LEU A 76 -21.80 -2.01 -18.44
N ALA A 77 -21.65 -3.33 -18.61
CA ALA A 77 -21.53 -3.95 -19.94
C ALA A 77 -22.82 -3.88 -20.77
N ALA A 78 -23.97 -3.60 -20.17
CA ALA A 78 -25.24 -3.42 -20.87
C ALA A 78 -25.38 -2.01 -21.47
N TYR A 79 -24.59 -1.04 -21.02
CA TYR A 79 -24.52 0.27 -21.65
C TYR A 79 -23.71 0.17 -22.95
N GLY A 80 -24.21 0.81 -24.01
CA GLY A 80 -23.55 0.83 -25.31
C GLY A 80 -22.26 1.67 -25.30
N SER A 81 -21.43 1.47 -26.32
CA SER A 81 -20.09 2.06 -26.48
C SER A 81 -20.02 3.59 -26.42
N SER A 82 -21.17 4.28 -26.54
CA SER A 82 -21.30 5.73 -26.62
C SER A 82 -22.05 6.35 -25.42
N THR A 83 -22.36 5.57 -24.38
CA THR A 83 -23.03 6.11 -23.18
C THR A 83 -22.04 6.86 -22.29
N LYS A 84 -22.29 8.16 -22.07
CA LYS A 84 -21.55 8.97 -21.08
C LYS A 84 -22.19 8.81 -19.70
N LEU A 85 -21.42 8.30 -18.74
CA LEU A 85 -21.82 8.15 -17.35
C LEU A 85 -20.97 9.05 -16.46
N ARG A 86 -21.56 9.54 -15.36
CA ARG A 86 -20.78 10.17 -14.29
C ARG A 86 -20.22 9.07 -13.41
N ALA A 87 -18.93 9.17 -13.09
CA ALA A 87 -18.24 8.25 -12.19
C ALA A 87 -17.51 9.05 -11.11
N ILE A 88 -17.48 8.50 -9.91
CA ILE A 88 -16.60 8.94 -8.83
C ILE A 88 -15.40 8.00 -8.85
N VAL A 89 -14.20 8.56 -8.86
CA VAL A 89 -12.95 7.80 -8.89
C VAL A 89 -12.23 8.08 -7.58
N ASP A 90 -11.96 7.03 -6.81
CA ASP A 90 -11.11 7.09 -5.62
C ASP A 90 -9.83 6.29 -5.88
N GLY A 91 -8.68 6.83 -5.48
CA GLY A 91 -7.34 6.32 -5.77
C GLY A 91 -6.34 7.39 -6.24
N PRO A 92 -5.14 6.97 -6.69
CA PRO A 92 -4.69 5.58 -6.88
C PRO A 92 -4.37 4.86 -5.56
N TYR A 93 -4.70 3.56 -5.49
CA TYR A 93 -4.36 2.69 -4.34
C TYR A 93 -3.12 1.82 -4.56
N GLY A 94 -2.51 1.87 -5.75
CA GLY A 94 -1.30 1.12 -6.07
C GLY A 94 -0.09 1.63 -5.29
N GLY A 95 0.83 0.74 -4.94
CA GLY A 95 2.09 1.11 -4.29
C GLY A 95 3.15 1.57 -5.30
N ASN A 96 4.07 2.42 -4.85
CA ASN A 96 5.30 2.71 -5.58
C ASN A 96 6.34 1.64 -5.26
N TYR A 97 6.79 0.92 -6.28
CA TYR A 97 7.88 -0.05 -6.16
C TYR A 97 9.17 0.58 -6.69
N ASP A 98 10.24 0.55 -5.89
CA ASP A 98 11.56 0.94 -6.40
C ASP A 98 12.09 -0.16 -7.32
N LEU A 99 12.18 0.16 -8.61
CA LEU A 99 12.64 -0.76 -9.65
C LEU A 99 14.07 -0.45 -10.13
N LYS A 100 14.79 0.44 -9.43
CA LYS A 100 16.13 0.92 -9.83
C LYS A 100 17.23 -0.13 -9.75
N GLU A 101 16.99 -1.30 -9.17
CA GLU A 101 18.00 -2.35 -9.06
C GLU A 101 17.87 -3.45 -10.12
N TYR A 102 16.76 -3.50 -10.84
CA TYR A 102 16.42 -4.64 -11.70
C TYR A 102 16.73 -4.35 -13.16
N GLY A 103 17.63 -5.15 -13.75
CA GLY A 103 17.96 -5.04 -15.18
C GLY A 103 17.11 -5.95 -16.08
N HIS A 104 16.44 -6.96 -15.51
CA HIS A 104 15.55 -7.86 -16.22
C HIS A 104 14.25 -8.04 -15.45
N VAL A 105 13.11 -7.85 -16.11
CA VAL A 105 11.79 -8.06 -15.51
C VAL A 105 11.04 -9.15 -16.27
N ILE A 106 10.60 -10.19 -15.55
CA ILE A 106 9.79 -11.30 -16.08
C ILE A 106 8.37 -11.16 -15.52
N MET A 107 7.38 -10.99 -16.40
CA MET A 107 6.01 -10.69 -16.04
C MET A 107 5.08 -11.80 -16.51
N PHE A 108 4.30 -12.38 -15.59
CA PHE A 108 3.30 -13.38 -15.90
C PHE A 108 1.89 -12.78 -15.90
N ALA A 109 1.12 -13.08 -16.94
CA ALA A 109 -0.27 -12.68 -17.07
C ALA A 109 -1.16 -13.85 -17.51
N GLN A 110 -2.43 -13.82 -17.10
CA GLN A 110 -3.46 -14.74 -17.58
C GLN A 110 -4.73 -13.99 -17.97
N GLY A 111 -5.30 -14.29 -19.14
CA GLY A 111 -6.53 -13.67 -19.66
C GLY A 111 -6.43 -12.14 -19.65
N ILE A 112 -7.45 -11.45 -19.12
CA ILE A 112 -7.47 -9.99 -18.97
C ILE A 112 -6.49 -9.45 -17.91
N GLY A 113 -5.81 -10.31 -17.15
CA GLY A 113 -4.82 -9.91 -16.14
C GLY A 113 -3.62 -9.17 -16.72
N ILE A 114 -3.44 -9.20 -18.05
CA ILE A 114 -2.50 -8.35 -18.77
C ILE A 114 -2.74 -6.85 -18.53
N ALA A 115 -3.99 -6.44 -18.28
CA ALA A 115 -4.35 -5.05 -18.05
C ALA A 115 -3.58 -4.45 -16.86
N ALA A 116 -3.32 -5.24 -15.81
CA ALA A 116 -2.52 -4.81 -14.67
C ALA A 116 -1.02 -4.70 -14.99
N GLN A 117 -0.51 -5.43 -15.98
CA GLN A 117 0.91 -5.44 -16.35
C GLN A 117 1.27 -4.31 -17.32
N ILE A 118 0.35 -3.92 -18.21
CA ILE A 118 0.57 -2.87 -19.23
C ILE A 118 1.07 -1.54 -18.62
N PRO A 119 0.46 -1.00 -17.55
CA PRO A 119 0.99 0.16 -16.81
C PRO A 119 2.46 0.04 -16.40
N TYR A 120 2.86 -1.13 -15.90
CA TYR A 120 4.23 -1.38 -15.49
C TYR A 120 5.16 -1.55 -16.68
N ILE A 121 4.73 -2.23 -17.75
CA ILE A 121 5.51 -2.33 -18.99
C ILE A 121 5.79 -0.92 -19.52
N ARG A 122 4.78 -0.05 -19.55
CA ARG A 122 4.91 1.36 -19.94
C ARG A 122 5.92 2.10 -19.05
N TYR A 123 5.78 1.99 -17.73
CA TYR A 123 6.69 2.62 -16.77
C TYR A 123 8.14 2.16 -16.95
N LEU A 124 8.36 0.85 -17.08
CA LEU A 124 9.67 0.24 -17.24
C LEU A 124 10.32 0.62 -18.58
N LEU A 125 9.55 0.61 -19.66
CA LEU A 125 10.02 0.98 -20.98
C LEU A 125 10.42 2.46 -21.03
N TYR A 126 9.54 3.36 -20.58
CA TYR A 126 9.84 4.79 -20.58
C TYR A 126 10.94 5.20 -19.62
N GLY A 127 10.96 4.64 -18.41
CA GLY A 127 12.04 4.87 -17.45
C GLY A 127 13.39 4.43 -18.01
N SER A 128 13.45 3.30 -18.72
CA SER A 128 14.70 2.88 -19.39
C SER A 128 15.07 3.75 -20.59
N LEU A 129 14.10 4.13 -21.43
CA LEU A 129 14.35 5.00 -22.58
C LEU A 129 14.91 6.37 -22.16
N ARG A 130 14.47 6.88 -21.00
CA ARG A 130 14.95 8.12 -20.35
C ARG A 130 16.24 7.94 -19.55
N GLY A 131 16.70 6.71 -19.32
CA GLY A 131 17.87 6.41 -18.49
C GLY A 131 17.63 6.50 -16.98
N GLU A 132 16.38 6.55 -16.53
CA GLU A 132 15.97 6.60 -15.12
C GLU A 132 15.99 5.20 -14.46
N LEU A 133 15.78 4.15 -15.26
CA LEU A 133 15.77 2.76 -14.81
C LEU A 133 16.82 1.93 -15.56
N PRO A 134 17.51 0.98 -14.91
CA PRO A 134 18.53 0.15 -15.57
C PRO A 134 17.93 -1.00 -16.41
N VAL A 135 16.61 -1.09 -16.54
CA VAL A 135 15.92 -2.20 -17.22
C VAL A 135 16.41 -2.34 -18.65
N ARG A 136 16.92 -3.52 -19.02
CA ARG A 136 17.38 -3.84 -20.38
C ARG A 136 16.54 -4.90 -21.06
N ARG A 137 15.70 -5.62 -20.32
CA ARG A 137 14.84 -6.67 -20.85
C ARG A 137 13.54 -6.78 -20.06
N ILE A 138 12.43 -6.85 -20.78
CA ILE A 138 11.08 -7.10 -20.26
C ILE A 138 10.56 -8.36 -20.94
N SER A 139 10.41 -9.46 -20.19
CA SER A 139 9.86 -10.72 -20.69
C SER A 139 8.41 -10.88 -20.22
N LEU A 140 7.45 -10.64 -21.11
CA LEU A 140 6.03 -10.88 -20.85
C LEU A 140 5.64 -12.32 -21.27
N ILE A 141 5.20 -13.12 -20.30
CA ILE A 141 4.65 -14.46 -20.50
C ILE A 141 3.15 -14.39 -20.24
N TRP A 142 2.36 -14.54 -21.30
CA TRP A 142 0.92 -14.31 -21.23
C TRP A 142 0.14 -15.51 -21.74
N GLU A 143 -0.62 -16.18 -20.86
CA GLU A 143 -1.60 -17.20 -21.24
C GLU A 143 -2.98 -16.56 -21.46
N THR A 144 -3.55 -16.67 -22.66
CA THR A 144 -4.82 -16.00 -22.97
C THR A 144 -5.60 -16.71 -24.07
N HIS A 145 -6.81 -16.25 -24.32
CA HIS A 145 -7.58 -16.59 -25.51
C HIS A 145 -7.42 -15.50 -26.58
N SER A 146 -7.57 -15.90 -27.85
CA SER A 146 -7.44 -15.02 -29.01
C SER A 146 -8.34 -13.78 -28.93
N CYS A 147 -9.54 -13.91 -28.35
CA CYS A 147 -10.49 -12.81 -28.18
C CYS A 147 -9.96 -11.64 -27.33
N ASN A 148 -9.10 -11.90 -26.34
CA ASN A 148 -8.57 -10.84 -25.46
C ASN A 148 -7.44 -10.03 -26.13
N LEU A 149 -6.81 -10.57 -27.19
CA LEU A 149 -5.73 -9.88 -27.92
C LEU A 149 -6.24 -8.61 -28.58
N ALA A 150 -7.44 -8.68 -29.19
CA ALA A 150 -8.09 -7.54 -29.82
C ALA A 150 -8.39 -6.42 -28.82
N THR A 151 -8.74 -6.77 -27.58
CA THR A 151 -9.09 -5.80 -26.53
C THR A 151 -7.90 -4.93 -26.12
N VAL A 152 -6.70 -5.50 -26.04
CA VAL A 152 -5.49 -4.78 -25.62
C VAL A 152 -4.61 -4.31 -26.78
N SER A 153 -5.02 -4.62 -28.00
CA SER A 153 -4.35 -4.28 -29.26
C SER A 153 -3.88 -2.82 -29.34
N PRO A 154 -4.69 -1.80 -28.97
CA PRO A 154 -4.24 -0.40 -29.06
C PRO A 154 -3.01 -0.09 -28.21
N TRP A 155 -3.00 -0.53 -26.94
CA TRP A 155 -1.90 -0.25 -26.01
C TRP A 155 -0.68 -1.12 -26.29
N MET A 156 -0.88 -2.39 -26.66
CA MET A 156 0.23 -3.28 -26.99
C MET A 156 0.93 -2.84 -28.28
N ARG A 157 0.18 -2.41 -29.29
CA ARG A 157 0.72 -1.83 -30.52
C ARG A 157 1.56 -0.59 -30.21
N HIS A 158 1.05 0.31 -29.39
CA HIS A 158 1.78 1.50 -28.94
C HIS A 158 3.11 1.13 -28.26
N LEU A 159 3.10 0.19 -27.32
CA LEU A 159 4.32 -0.25 -26.62
C LEU A 159 5.35 -0.92 -27.55
N LEU A 160 4.90 -1.74 -28.50
CA LEU A 160 5.77 -2.36 -29.51
C LEU A 160 6.37 -1.33 -30.47
N MET A 161 5.62 -0.27 -30.81
CA MET A 161 6.11 0.83 -31.65
C MET A 161 7.14 1.70 -30.93
N GLU A 162 6.92 2.01 -29.65
CA GLU A 162 7.81 2.86 -28.85
C GLU A 162 9.14 2.18 -28.51
N ASP A 163 9.15 0.85 -28.41
CA ASP A 163 10.36 0.03 -28.33
C ASP A 163 10.96 -0.12 -29.75
N PHE A 164 11.34 1.01 -30.36
CA PHE A 164 11.87 1.07 -31.73
C PHE A 164 13.39 0.81 -31.79
N ASP A 165 13.82 0.07 -32.80
CA ASP A 165 15.23 -0.25 -33.08
C ASP A 165 15.91 0.96 -33.73
N ASN A 166 16.44 1.87 -32.92
CA ASN A 166 17.41 2.84 -33.40
C ASN A 166 18.80 2.22 -33.19
N TYR A 167 19.71 2.34 -34.18
CA TYR A 167 21.03 1.68 -34.35
C TYR A 167 21.95 1.53 -33.10
N THR A 168 21.58 2.11 -31.96
CA THR A 168 22.30 2.10 -30.67
C THR A 168 21.58 1.38 -29.52
N LYS A 169 20.30 0.96 -29.64
CA LYS A 169 19.52 0.36 -28.55
C LYS A 169 18.90 -0.99 -28.91
N THR A 170 19.09 -2.00 -28.05
CA THR A 170 18.47 -3.32 -28.18
C THR A 170 17.00 -3.30 -27.79
N LEU A 171 16.16 -3.96 -28.59
CA LEU A 171 14.75 -4.25 -28.29
C LEU A 171 14.57 -4.83 -26.89
N MET A 172 13.81 -4.13 -26.04
CA MET A 172 13.64 -4.50 -24.64
C MET A 172 12.47 -5.46 -24.42
N LEU A 173 11.37 -5.26 -25.15
CA LEU A 173 10.13 -5.99 -24.93
C LEU A 173 10.16 -7.36 -25.64
N ASN A 174 9.90 -8.43 -24.89
CA ASN A 174 9.84 -9.80 -25.41
C ASN A 174 8.53 -10.42 -24.94
N ILE A 175 7.70 -10.90 -25.86
CA ILE A 175 6.34 -11.37 -25.60
C ILE A 175 6.22 -12.83 -26.01
N LYS A 176 5.82 -13.67 -25.06
CA LYS A 176 5.46 -15.07 -25.28
C LYS A 176 3.98 -15.27 -24.97
N LEU A 177 3.19 -15.46 -26.01
CA LEU A 177 1.75 -15.70 -25.96
C LEU A 177 1.48 -17.21 -25.92
N TYR A 178 0.69 -17.67 -24.96
CA TYR A 178 0.24 -19.05 -24.84
C TYR A 178 -1.27 -19.04 -25.07
N ILE A 179 -1.70 -19.46 -26.25
CA ILE A 179 -3.07 -19.32 -26.73
C ILE A 179 -3.61 -20.71 -27.06
N PRO A 180 -4.30 -21.40 -26.13
CA PRO A 180 -4.74 -22.78 -26.33
C PRO A 180 -5.77 -22.96 -27.47
N ASP A 181 -6.40 -21.87 -27.91
CA ASP A 181 -7.43 -21.83 -28.97
C ASP A 181 -6.88 -21.53 -30.37
N VAL A 182 -5.56 -21.38 -30.56
CA VAL A 182 -4.94 -21.35 -31.90
C VAL A 182 -4.38 -22.71 -32.28
N MET A 183 -4.22 -22.94 -33.59
CA MET A 183 -3.85 -24.25 -34.12
C MET A 183 -2.34 -24.50 -34.14
N ASN A 184 -1.53 -23.45 -34.35
CA ASN A 184 -0.09 -23.55 -34.59
C ASN A 184 0.71 -22.58 -33.72
N ASN A 185 1.94 -22.96 -33.41
CA ASN A 185 2.93 -22.03 -32.87
C ASN A 185 3.42 -21.11 -33.99
N GLU A 186 3.44 -19.80 -33.75
CA GLU A 186 3.92 -18.83 -34.72
C GLU A 186 4.93 -17.86 -34.08
N GLN A 187 5.82 -17.32 -34.91
CA GLN A 187 6.71 -16.25 -34.51
C GLN A 187 6.37 -15.00 -35.33
N TYR A 188 6.01 -13.93 -34.62
CA TYR A 188 5.69 -12.64 -35.18
C TYR A 188 6.89 -11.72 -34.90
N GLY A 189 7.68 -11.45 -35.95
CA GLY A 189 8.93 -10.70 -35.85
C GLY A 189 9.94 -11.27 -34.83
N ARG A 190 10.72 -10.41 -34.18
CA ARG A 190 11.79 -10.81 -33.26
C ARG A 190 11.32 -10.94 -31.82
N ARG A 191 10.33 -10.14 -31.42
CA ARG A 191 9.93 -10.00 -30.02
C ARG A 191 8.76 -10.89 -29.63
N VAL A 192 7.90 -11.27 -30.58
CA VAL A 192 6.61 -11.90 -30.26
C VAL A 192 6.57 -13.35 -30.75
N ARG A 193 6.24 -14.27 -29.85
CA ARG A 193 6.05 -15.69 -30.17
C ARG A 193 4.74 -16.19 -29.59
N SER A 194 3.95 -16.92 -30.37
CA SER A 194 2.74 -17.60 -29.92
C SER A 194 2.93 -19.11 -29.85
N PHE A 195 2.26 -19.72 -28.87
CA PHE A 195 2.27 -21.15 -28.61
C PHE A 195 0.84 -21.66 -28.48
N ALA A 196 0.48 -22.69 -29.24
CA ALA A 196 -0.83 -23.33 -29.30
C ALA A 196 -1.11 -24.27 -28.11
N HIS A 197 -0.63 -23.90 -26.92
CA HIS A 197 -0.79 -24.68 -25.71
C HIS A 197 -0.76 -23.80 -24.47
N ARG A 198 -1.12 -24.36 -23.31
CA ARG A 198 -1.05 -23.68 -22.01
C ARG A 198 0.40 -23.51 -21.55
N VAL A 199 0.66 -22.51 -20.73
CA VAL A 199 2.04 -22.23 -20.26
C VAL A 199 2.52 -23.29 -19.28
N ASN A 200 3.70 -23.88 -19.54
CA ASN A 200 4.42 -24.69 -18.56
C ASN A 200 5.52 -23.86 -17.90
N ILE A 201 5.22 -23.26 -16.75
CA ILE A 201 6.15 -22.35 -16.06
C ILE A 201 7.47 -23.05 -15.69
N LYS A 202 7.45 -24.35 -15.38
CA LYS A 202 8.66 -25.12 -15.03
C LYS A 202 9.66 -25.21 -16.17
N GLU A 203 9.18 -25.14 -17.41
CA GLU A 203 10.03 -25.17 -18.60
C GLU A 203 10.40 -23.77 -19.09
N VAL A 204 9.46 -22.82 -18.97
CA VAL A 204 9.63 -21.46 -19.49
C VAL A 204 10.54 -20.64 -18.59
N LEU A 205 10.37 -20.73 -17.27
CA LEU A 205 11.10 -19.89 -16.33
C LEU A 205 12.62 -20.11 -16.39
N PRO A 206 13.16 -21.35 -16.38
CA PRO A 206 14.61 -21.56 -16.51
C PRO A 206 15.19 -20.98 -17.82
N LYS A 207 14.44 -21.06 -18.93
CA LYS A 207 14.86 -20.48 -20.21
C LYS A 207 14.88 -18.96 -20.18
N GLU A 208 13.95 -18.32 -19.47
CA GLU A 208 13.98 -16.86 -19.30
C GLU A 208 15.12 -16.42 -18.38
N LEU A 209 15.38 -17.15 -17.30
CA LEU A 209 16.48 -16.84 -16.36
C LEU A 209 17.87 -16.88 -17.02
N GLN A 210 18.03 -17.60 -18.14
CA GLN A 210 19.29 -17.61 -18.90
C GLN A 210 19.59 -16.28 -19.61
N HIS A 211 18.59 -15.39 -19.79
CA HIS A 211 18.75 -14.11 -20.46
C HIS A 211 19.14 -12.99 -19.48
N ASP A 212 19.93 -13.34 -18.46
CA ASP A 212 20.26 -12.48 -17.33
C ASP A 212 20.87 -11.14 -17.78
N ARG A 213 20.29 -10.05 -17.26
CA ARG A 213 20.74 -8.67 -17.46
C ARG A 213 20.87 -7.93 -16.11
N GLY A 214 21.22 -8.62 -15.02
CA GLY A 214 21.40 -8.03 -13.69
C GLY A 214 20.42 -8.62 -12.67
N LYS A 215 19.97 -7.85 -11.66
CA LYS A 215 18.95 -8.39 -10.76
C LYS A 215 17.66 -8.64 -11.55
N ILE A 216 17.07 -9.81 -11.34
CA ILE A 216 15.85 -10.25 -12.03
C ILE A 216 14.65 -10.05 -11.11
N LEU A 217 13.66 -9.29 -11.58
CA LEU A 217 12.36 -9.18 -10.94
C LEU A 217 11.38 -10.13 -11.62
N ILE A 218 10.63 -10.91 -10.84
CA ILE A 218 9.55 -11.75 -11.36
C ILE A 218 8.22 -11.28 -10.79
N THR A 219 7.27 -10.93 -11.64
CA THR A 219 5.93 -10.47 -11.26
C THR A 219 4.86 -11.39 -11.83
N GLY A 220 3.71 -11.52 -11.14
CA GLY A 220 2.57 -12.26 -11.65
C GLY A 220 1.36 -12.16 -10.72
N LEU A 221 0.16 -12.10 -11.29
CA LEU A 221 -1.07 -12.31 -10.53
C LEU A 221 -1.30 -13.81 -10.34
N HIS A 222 -1.87 -14.16 -9.19
CA HIS A 222 -2.05 -15.51 -8.64
C HIS A 222 -2.53 -16.56 -9.67
N CYS A 223 -1.63 -17.18 -10.44
CA CYS A 223 -1.97 -18.32 -11.30
C CYS A 223 -2.02 -19.61 -10.46
N HIS A 224 -2.96 -20.51 -10.72
CA HIS A 224 -2.99 -21.85 -10.08
C HIS A 224 -1.68 -22.65 -10.31
N HIS A 225 -0.95 -22.36 -11.39
CA HIS A 225 0.38 -22.92 -11.67
C HIS A 225 1.53 -22.27 -10.86
N ILE A 226 1.33 -21.04 -10.34
CA ILE A 226 2.33 -20.29 -9.56
C ILE A 226 2.40 -20.73 -8.09
N LEU A 227 1.38 -21.41 -7.55
CA LEU A 227 1.46 -21.97 -6.18
C LEU A 227 2.62 -22.96 -6.01
N GLY A 228 2.99 -23.70 -7.06
CA GLY A 228 4.21 -24.53 -7.09
C GLY A 228 5.50 -23.73 -7.33
N VAL A 229 5.38 -22.50 -7.83
CA VAL A 229 6.49 -21.59 -8.18
C VAL A 229 6.89 -20.74 -6.97
N SER A 230 6.00 -20.43 -6.01
CA SER A 230 6.36 -19.77 -4.75
C SER A 230 7.47 -20.48 -3.97
N ASN A 231 7.56 -21.82 -4.10
CA ASN A 231 8.63 -22.63 -3.52
C ASN A 231 9.92 -22.62 -4.38
N LEU A 232 9.80 -22.48 -5.71
CA LEU A 232 10.93 -22.32 -6.62
C LEU A 232 11.53 -20.89 -6.55
N MET A 233 10.68 -19.86 -6.40
CA MET A 233 11.05 -18.46 -6.19
C MET A 233 11.79 -18.27 -4.88
N ARG A 234 11.35 -18.93 -3.79
CA ARG A 234 12.09 -18.97 -2.52
C ARG A 234 13.48 -19.63 -2.66
N LYS A 235 13.61 -20.66 -3.49
CA LYS A 235 14.91 -21.29 -3.79
C LYS A 235 15.82 -20.41 -4.64
N ALA A 236 15.28 -19.64 -5.58
CA ALA A 236 16.05 -18.72 -6.42
C ALA A 236 16.54 -17.49 -5.64
N SER A 237 15.75 -16.94 -4.71
CA SER A 237 16.20 -15.88 -3.79
C SER A 237 17.25 -16.33 -2.77
N ALA A 238 17.44 -17.64 -2.56
CA ALA A 238 18.41 -18.16 -1.60
C ALA A 238 19.86 -18.26 -2.15
N VAL A 239 20.13 -17.72 -3.34
CA VAL A 239 21.43 -17.85 -4.03
C VAL A 239 22.12 -16.49 -4.26
N CYS A 240 21.93 -15.51 -3.36
CA CYS A 240 22.83 -14.36 -3.28
C CYS A 240 23.40 -14.24 -1.86
N PRO A 241 24.72 -14.39 -1.68
CA PRO A 241 25.37 -14.26 -0.39
C PRO A 241 25.42 -12.80 0.06
N ASP A 242 25.44 -12.65 1.39
CA ASP A 242 25.62 -11.41 2.14
C ASP A 242 26.64 -10.46 1.52
N SER A 243 26.28 -9.18 1.41
CA SER A 243 27.26 -8.10 1.52
C SER A 243 26.62 -6.80 2.00
N LEU A 244 26.96 -6.50 3.26
CA LEU A 244 27.25 -5.19 3.87
C LEU A 244 26.26 -4.04 3.62
N HIS A 245 25.66 -3.56 4.71
CA HIS A 245 26.09 -2.28 5.29
C HIS A 245 25.93 -2.28 6.81
N ALA A 246 27.04 -1.98 7.49
CA ALA A 246 27.13 -1.70 8.91
C ALA A 246 26.98 -0.19 9.16
N ALA A 247 26.01 0.17 9.99
CA ALA A 247 25.90 1.34 10.87
C ALA A 247 24.61 1.08 11.69
N SER A 248 24.46 1.16 13.01
CA SER A 248 25.17 1.83 14.10
C SER A 248 24.65 1.25 15.45
N GLY A 249 25.51 1.13 16.46
CA GLY A 249 25.13 0.76 17.85
C GLY A 249 24.31 1.84 18.59
N PRO A 250 24.03 1.66 19.90
CA PRO A 250 23.10 2.50 20.67
C PRO A 250 23.74 3.86 21.03
N LEU A 251 23.03 5.00 21.04
CA LEU A 251 21.70 5.29 21.62
C LEU A 251 20.94 6.44 20.91
N PRO A 252 19.59 6.39 20.90
CA PRO A 252 18.77 7.61 20.88
C PRO A 252 18.62 8.26 22.28
N LEU A 253 18.68 7.51 23.40
CA LEU A 253 18.53 8.08 24.75
C LEU A 253 19.87 8.37 25.44
N LEU A 254 20.08 9.61 25.88
CA LEU A 254 21.18 10.02 26.77
C LEU A 254 20.99 9.58 28.23
N ASP A 255 22.07 9.56 29.02
CA ASP A 255 22.07 9.10 30.42
C ASP A 255 21.15 9.92 31.35
N TYR A 256 20.90 11.21 31.06
CA TYR A 256 19.95 11.97 31.86
C TYR A 256 18.51 11.45 31.71
N HIS A 257 18.10 10.97 30.52
CA HIS A 257 16.78 10.34 30.36
C HIS A 257 16.66 9.15 31.29
N ARG A 258 17.69 8.30 31.34
CA ARG A 258 17.69 7.11 32.19
C ARG A 258 17.59 7.46 33.67
N ARG A 259 18.34 8.48 34.12
CA ARG A 259 18.25 8.98 35.50
C ARG A 259 16.86 9.52 35.82
N LEU A 260 16.26 10.29 34.91
CA LEU A 260 14.93 10.86 35.08
C LEU A 260 13.82 9.79 35.05
N HIS A 261 13.95 8.76 34.21
CA HIS A 261 13.05 7.61 34.24
C HIS A 261 13.17 6.85 35.56
N VAL A 262 14.39 6.62 36.09
CA VAL A 262 14.56 5.98 37.41
C VAL A 262 13.83 6.77 38.50
N LEU A 263 13.90 8.11 38.47
CA LEU A 263 13.17 8.97 39.40
C LEU A 263 11.65 8.89 39.21
N ALA A 264 11.18 8.68 37.97
CA ALA A 264 9.76 8.52 37.68
C ALA A 264 9.20 7.15 38.08
N GLY A 265 10.03 6.10 38.19
CA GLY A 265 9.59 4.74 38.49
C GLY A 265 8.65 4.63 39.71
N PRO A 266 9.01 5.16 40.90
CA PRO A 266 8.14 5.16 42.06
C PRO A 266 6.82 5.92 41.84
N LEU A 267 6.86 7.02 41.09
CA LEU A 267 5.67 7.84 40.78
C LEU A 267 4.71 7.11 39.83
N ILE A 268 5.25 6.37 38.87
CA ILE A 268 4.49 5.53 37.93
C ILE A 268 3.81 4.39 38.71
N LEU A 269 4.52 3.75 39.63
CA LEU A 269 3.96 2.71 40.50
C LEU A 269 2.85 3.27 41.42
N GLU A 270 3.04 4.45 42.00
CA GLU A 270 2.02 5.13 42.79
C GLU A 270 0.78 5.46 41.94
N THR A 271 0.98 5.94 40.71
CA THR A 271 -0.10 6.22 39.76
C THR A 271 -0.85 4.93 39.37
N PHE A 272 -0.15 3.81 39.17
CA PHE A 272 -0.76 2.51 38.92
C PHE A 272 -1.70 2.11 40.07
N TYR A 273 -1.24 2.17 41.32
CA TYR A 273 -2.10 1.84 42.47
C TYR A 273 -3.29 2.80 42.61
N ALA A 274 -3.12 4.07 42.27
CA ALA A 274 -4.24 5.02 42.25
C ALA A 274 -5.31 4.63 41.21
N VAL A 275 -4.90 4.19 40.01
CA VAL A 275 -5.82 3.70 38.98
C VAL A 275 -6.54 2.43 39.44
N GLN A 276 -5.80 1.43 39.95
CA GLN A 276 -6.39 0.16 40.39
C GLN A 276 -7.39 0.32 41.55
N ASN A 277 -7.20 1.32 42.40
CA ASN A 277 -8.09 1.61 43.53
C ASN A 277 -9.18 2.66 43.22
N ASN A 278 -9.32 3.09 41.96
CA ASN A 278 -10.22 4.20 41.57
C ASN A 278 -10.00 5.49 42.41
N ALA A 279 -8.76 5.74 42.83
CA ALA A 279 -8.35 6.84 43.69
C ALA A 279 -7.50 7.89 42.94
N THR A 280 -7.71 8.02 41.63
CA THR A 280 -6.98 8.95 40.74
C THR A 280 -7.14 10.43 41.13
N GLU A 281 -8.24 10.78 41.79
CA GLU A 281 -8.52 12.12 42.33
C GLU A 281 -7.82 12.41 43.67
N GLY A 282 -7.18 11.40 44.28
CA GLY A 282 -6.52 11.51 45.58
C GLY A 282 -5.29 12.43 45.56
N HIS A 283 -5.01 13.06 46.71
CA HIS A 283 -3.89 14.00 46.86
C HIS A 283 -2.53 13.38 46.46
N LYS A 284 -2.32 12.10 46.80
CA LYS A 284 -1.11 11.34 46.44
C LYS A 284 -0.96 11.14 44.92
N ALA A 285 -2.03 10.72 44.25
CA ALA A 285 -2.06 10.54 42.80
C ALA A 285 -1.80 11.86 42.05
N LYS A 286 -2.45 12.95 42.48
CA LYS A 286 -2.23 14.29 41.93
C LYS A 286 -0.80 14.76 42.11
N ALA A 287 -0.20 14.53 43.29
CA ALA A 287 1.19 14.87 43.56
C ALA A 287 2.15 14.07 42.66
N ALA A 288 1.91 12.77 42.48
CA ALA A 288 2.71 11.93 41.59
C ALA A 288 2.65 12.42 40.13
N LEU A 289 1.46 12.73 39.61
CA LEU A 289 1.28 13.26 38.26
C LEU A 289 1.97 14.63 38.07
N GLN A 290 1.90 15.52 39.07
CA GLN A 290 2.61 16.81 39.04
C GLN A 290 4.13 16.61 39.00
N GLN A 291 4.66 15.65 39.76
CA GLN A 291 6.10 15.35 39.75
C GLN A 291 6.54 14.72 38.42
N ILE A 292 5.74 13.83 37.82
CA ILE A 292 6.01 13.29 36.48
C ILE A 292 6.02 14.43 35.44
N SER A 293 5.09 15.38 35.54
CA SER A 293 5.08 16.56 34.66
C SER A 293 6.34 17.41 34.80
N ALA A 294 6.82 17.61 36.04
CA ALA A 294 8.09 18.31 36.30
C ALA A 294 9.30 17.56 35.72
N ILE A 295 9.33 16.23 35.83
CA ILE A 295 10.34 15.36 35.20
C ILE A 295 10.29 15.52 33.68
N ASN A 296 9.11 15.46 33.07
CA ASN A 296 8.92 15.65 31.63
C ASN A 296 9.41 17.03 31.16
N ALA A 297 9.14 18.10 31.93
CA ALA A 297 9.68 19.43 31.64
C ALA A 297 11.21 19.48 31.71
N GLN A 298 11.82 18.70 32.62
CA GLN A 298 13.28 18.56 32.68
C GLN A 298 13.85 17.78 31.48
N ILE A 299 13.17 16.70 31.06
CA ILE A 299 13.55 15.94 29.86
C ILE A 299 13.53 16.85 28.62
N ARG A 300 12.44 17.59 28.39
CA ARG A 300 12.33 18.52 27.25
C ARG A 300 13.42 19.59 27.25
N ARG A 301 13.77 20.14 28.41
CA ARG A 301 14.89 21.09 28.54
C ARG A 301 16.22 20.44 28.17
N GLY A 302 16.50 19.26 28.71
CA GLY A 302 17.71 18.50 28.37
C GLY A 302 17.80 18.14 26.89
N ASN A 303 16.66 17.80 26.26
CA ASN A 303 16.56 17.52 24.83
C ASN A 303 16.92 18.75 23.99
N SER A 304 16.36 19.91 24.34
CA SER A 304 16.66 21.18 23.69
C SER A 304 18.15 21.55 23.81
N GLU A 305 18.72 21.44 25.01
CA GLU A 305 20.14 21.72 25.28
C GLU A 305 21.07 20.75 24.54
N SER A 306 20.65 19.51 24.33
CA SER A 306 21.42 18.46 23.65
C SER A 306 21.11 18.33 22.15
N ASN A 307 20.29 19.24 21.58
CA ASN A 307 19.84 19.23 20.19
C ASN A 307 19.18 17.90 19.73
N LEU A 308 18.32 17.34 20.58
CA LEU A 308 17.55 16.12 20.33
C LEU A 308 16.08 16.45 20.01
N GLN A 309 15.33 15.46 19.49
CA GLN A 309 13.88 15.58 19.36
C GLN A 309 13.25 15.91 20.72
N ILE A 310 12.38 16.92 20.75
CA ILE A 310 11.90 17.50 22.01
C ILE A 310 11.11 16.51 22.87
N GLU A 311 10.34 15.61 22.27
CA GLU A 311 9.52 14.60 22.95
C GLU A 311 10.28 13.28 23.20
N LEU A 312 11.57 13.20 22.87
CA LEU A 312 12.34 11.98 23.07
C LEU A 312 12.45 11.63 24.56
N GLY A 313 11.95 10.45 24.95
CA GLY A 313 11.96 9.98 26.33
C GLY A 313 11.00 10.73 27.28
N VAL A 314 10.13 11.61 26.77
CA VAL A 314 9.12 12.25 27.60
C VAL A 314 8.06 11.23 27.99
N ILE A 315 7.73 11.10 29.27
CA ILE A 315 6.88 10.03 29.79
C ILE A 315 5.40 10.26 29.46
N ASP A 316 4.81 9.38 28.65
CA ASP A 316 3.38 9.34 28.30
C ASP A 316 2.53 8.66 29.40
N ILE A 317 2.43 9.28 30.58
CA ILE A 317 1.69 8.70 31.72
C ILE A 317 0.19 8.52 31.44
N ASP A 318 -0.36 9.30 30.53
CA ASP A 318 -1.74 9.19 30.04
C ASP A 318 -1.99 7.87 29.28
N ILE A 319 -1.00 7.37 28.53
CA ILE A 319 -1.09 6.08 27.84
C ILE A 319 -1.03 4.93 28.84
N PHE A 320 -0.14 5.02 29.83
CA PHE A 320 -0.09 4.03 30.92
C PHE A 320 -1.41 3.97 31.69
N THR A 321 -1.94 5.12 32.12
CA THR A 321 -3.21 5.16 32.86
C THR A 321 -4.38 4.65 32.03
N TYR A 322 -4.43 4.93 30.72
CA TYR A 322 -5.41 4.37 29.80
C TYR A 322 -5.30 2.85 29.68
N ALA A 323 -4.09 2.32 29.45
CA ALA A 323 -3.86 0.89 29.33
C ALA A 323 -4.15 0.12 30.64
N TRP A 324 -3.93 0.73 31.80
CA TRP A 324 -4.28 0.12 33.10
C TRP A 324 -5.77 0.16 33.42
N SER A 325 -6.53 1.04 32.76
CA SER A 325 -7.96 1.21 32.99
C SER A 325 -8.83 0.29 32.11
N GLY A 326 -8.33 -0.11 30.93
CA GLY A 326 -9.05 -0.96 29.99
C GLY A 326 -8.63 -2.43 30.07
N PRO A 327 -9.57 -3.39 30.05
CA PRO A 327 -9.23 -4.82 30.08
C PRO A 327 -8.50 -5.25 28.80
N GLY A 328 -7.37 -5.92 28.94
CA GLY A 328 -6.59 -6.45 27.83
C GLY A 328 -5.70 -5.44 27.12
N LEU A 329 -5.72 -4.16 27.50
CA LEU A 329 -4.83 -3.15 26.93
C LEU A 329 -3.39 -3.27 27.48
N GLU A 330 -3.24 -3.92 28.62
CA GLU A 330 -1.96 -4.13 29.27
C GLU A 330 -0.97 -4.96 28.46
N TYR A 331 -1.47 -5.87 27.61
CA TYR A 331 -0.63 -6.71 26.77
C TYR A 331 0.19 -5.90 25.75
N TYR A 332 -0.27 -4.69 25.41
CA TYR A 332 0.41 -3.81 24.45
C TYR A 332 1.48 -2.93 25.11
N LEU A 333 1.47 -2.78 26.44
CA LEU A 333 2.41 -1.90 27.15
C LEU A 333 3.86 -2.34 26.97
N TYR A 334 4.12 -3.65 26.86
CA TYR A 334 5.48 -4.14 26.69
C TYR A 334 6.10 -3.61 25.41
N ASP A 335 5.35 -3.73 24.31
CA ASP A 335 5.74 -3.24 23.00
C ASP A 335 5.77 -1.72 22.92
N PHE A 336 4.79 -1.05 23.52
CA PHE A 336 4.77 0.40 23.67
C PHE A 336 6.05 0.92 24.35
N CYS A 337 6.48 0.30 25.45
CA CYS A 337 7.72 0.67 26.13
C CYS A 337 8.95 0.49 25.22
N ARG A 338 8.97 -0.56 24.39
CA ARG A 338 10.08 -0.78 23.44
C ARG A 338 10.11 0.25 22.33
N LEU A 339 8.94 0.70 21.85
CA LEU A 339 8.80 1.73 20.82
C LEU A 339 9.22 3.12 21.31
N GLN A 340 8.75 3.51 22.49
CA GLN A 340 9.02 4.84 23.08
C GLN A 340 10.32 4.89 23.90
N HIS A 341 11.12 3.82 23.86
CA HIS A 341 12.36 3.69 24.63
C HIS A 341 12.18 3.83 26.16
N TYR A 342 11.07 3.37 26.71
CA TYR A 342 10.86 3.29 28.16
C TYR A 342 11.45 2.00 28.77
N PRO A 343 11.62 1.96 30.10
CA PRO A 343 11.84 0.71 30.81
C PRO A 343 10.71 -0.28 30.54
N VAL A 344 11.03 -1.48 30.04
CA VAL A 344 10.00 -2.50 29.72
C VAL A 344 9.29 -3.04 30.95
N GLU A 345 9.82 -2.76 32.13
CA GLU A 345 9.33 -3.20 33.43
C GLU A 345 8.19 -2.33 33.94
N TRP A 346 8.02 -1.14 33.34
CA TRP A 346 6.83 -0.31 33.54
C TRP A 346 5.58 -0.93 32.91
N ALA A 347 5.74 -1.85 31.96
CA ALA A 347 4.64 -2.57 31.34
C ALA A 347 4.05 -3.68 32.23
N ARG A 348 4.75 -4.07 33.31
CA ARG A 348 4.26 -5.12 34.21
C ARG A 348 3.12 -4.61 35.08
N GLN A 349 2.35 -5.55 35.62
CA GLN A 349 1.29 -5.28 36.58
C GLN A 349 1.58 -6.03 37.90
N PRO A 350 2.00 -5.34 38.97
CA PRO A 350 2.32 -3.90 39.02
C PRO A 350 3.63 -3.54 38.29
N PRO A 351 3.81 -2.27 37.89
CA PRO A 351 5.07 -1.76 37.34
C PRO A 351 6.23 -2.04 38.30
N GLN A 352 7.39 -2.41 37.76
CA GLN A 352 8.55 -2.71 38.57
C GLN A 352 9.61 -1.61 38.45
N LEU A 353 10.35 -1.37 39.55
CA LEU A 353 11.25 -0.23 39.66
C LEU A 353 12.58 -0.41 38.93
N HIS A 354 12.96 -1.65 38.59
CA HIS A 354 14.18 -1.89 37.80
C HIS A 354 14.01 -1.35 36.39
N CYS A 355 14.95 -0.51 35.97
CA CYS A 355 14.89 0.16 34.69
C CYS A 355 15.67 -0.60 33.61
N VAL A 356 15.06 -1.63 33.02
CA VAL A 356 15.64 -2.38 31.89
C VAL A 356 15.09 -1.84 30.58
N TYR A 357 15.97 -1.41 29.68
CA TYR A 357 15.60 -0.90 28.36
C TYR A 357 15.82 -1.99 27.30
N ARG A 358 14.81 -2.25 26.46
CA ARG A 358 14.89 -3.23 25.36
C ARG A 358 14.29 -2.66 24.06
N PRO A 359 14.80 -1.53 23.56
CA PRO A 359 14.21 -0.91 22.38
C PRO A 359 14.29 -1.82 21.16
N TYR A 360 13.38 -1.62 20.22
CA TYR A 360 13.45 -2.28 18.94
C TYR A 360 14.72 -1.86 18.19
N LYS A 361 15.51 -2.84 17.75
CA LYS A 361 16.73 -2.59 16.95
C LYS A 361 16.40 -2.07 15.55
N SER A 362 15.26 -2.49 15.00
CA SER A 362 14.77 -2.13 13.67
C SER A 362 13.24 -2.11 13.71
N ARG A 363 12.63 -1.13 13.05
CA ARG A 363 11.17 -1.00 12.92
C ARG A 363 10.69 -1.54 11.58
N TYR A 364 10.96 -2.82 11.32
CA TYR A 364 10.69 -3.47 10.02
C TYR A 364 9.21 -3.47 9.59
N TRP A 365 8.28 -3.26 10.51
CA TRP A 365 6.86 -3.12 10.19
C TRP A 365 6.50 -1.70 9.69
N ASP A 366 7.40 -0.71 9.84
CA ASP A 366 7.19 0.61 9.24
C ASP A 366 7.24 0.53 7.70
N ASP A 367 7.88 -0.51 7.14
CA ASP A 367 7.91 -0.82 5.69
C ASP A 367 6.56 -1.35 5.17
N CYS A 368 5.61 -1.66 6.05
CA CYS A 368 4.26 -2.02 5.63
C CYS A 368 3.57 -0.83 4.95
N ASN A 369 2.65 -1.13 4.03
CA ASN A 369 1.84 -0.10 3.39
C ASN A 369 0.78 0.46 4.37
N TRP A 370 1.19 1.40 5.21
CA TRP A 370 0.33 2.16 6.13
C TRP A 370 -0.58 3.17 5.40
N HIS A 371 -0.29 3.45 4.14
CA HIS A 371 -1.05 4.40 3.33
C HIS A 371 -2.44 3.85 2.96
N THR A 372 -2.54 2.57 2.59
CA THR A 372 -3.83 1.98 2.24
C THR A 372 -4.83 1.96 3.39
N PRO A 373 -4.50 1.45 4.61
CA PRO A 373 -5.41 1.55 5.75
C PRO A 373 -5.79 3.00 6.09
N LYS A 374 -4.84 3.94 6.00
CA LYS A 374 -5.12 5.38 6.19
C LYS A 374 -6.21 5.87 5.22
N LEU A 375 -6.07 5.61 3.93
CA LEU A 375 -7.05 6.03 2.92
C LEU A 375 -8.41 5.42 3.21
N LEU A 376 -8.45 4.13 3.53
CA LEU A 376 -9.67 3.40 3.82
C LEU A 376 -10.42 3.97 5.05
N PHE A 377 -9.73 4.16 6.18
CA PHE A 377 -10.34 4.77 7.37
C PHE A 377 -10.77 6.22 7.12
N SER A 378 -9.96 6.99 6.39
CA SER A 378 -10.30 8.36 6.00
C SER A 378 -11.55 8.41 5.12
N PHE A 379 -11.70 7.45 4.20
CA PHE A 379 -12.86 7.37 3.32
C PHE A 379 -14.14 7.08 4.12
N VAL A 380 -14.12 6.07 4.99
CA VAL A 380 -15.25 5.78 5.89
C VAL A 380 -15.57 6.97 6.79
N TRP A 381 -14.56 7.66 7.32
CA TRP A 381 -14.76 8.90 8.08
C TRP A 381 -15.50 9.96 7.27
N GLN A 382 -15.12 10.20 6.00
CA GLN A 382 -15.82 11.16 5.15
C GLN A 382 -17.26 10.74 4.85
N LEU A 383 -17.53 9.46 4.59
CA LEU A 383 -18.90 8.97 4.38
C LEU A 383 -19.78 9.18 5.61
N ARG A 384 -19.24 8.87 6.80
CA ARG A 384 -19.94 9.11 8.08
C ARG A 384 -20.21 10.59 8.31
N LYS A 385 -19.25 11.47 7.99
CA LYS A 385 -19.41 12.93 8.09
C LYS A 385 -20.44 13.48 7.11
N ALA A 386 -20.48 12.93 5.89
CA ALA A 386 -21.44 13.29 4.85
C ALA A 386 -22.86 12.75 5.11
N ARG A 387 -23.05 11.90 6.13
CA ARG A 387 -24.33 11.25 6.46
C ARG A 387 -24.89 10.43 5.29
N GLU A 388 -24.00 9.74 4.58
CA GLU A 388 -24.37 8.80 3.54
C GLU A 388 -25.17 7.62 4.11
N THR A 389 -25.80 6.83 3.22
CA THR A 389 -26.68 5.76 3.67
C THR A 389 -25.91 4.68 4.44
N PRO A 390 -26.49 4.12 5.52
CA PRO A 390 -25.82 3.10 6.34
C PRO A 390 -25.32 1.90 5.52
N GLU A 391 -26.06 1.49 4.48
CA GLU A 391 -25.70 0.34 3.65
C GLU A 391 -24.39 0.58 2.89
N ILE A 392 -24.18 1.80 2.36
CA ILE A 392 -22.93 2.16 1.67
C ILE A 392 -21.76 2.12 2.65
N ILE A 393 -21.96 2.63 3.87
CA ILE A 393 -20.93 2.66 4.91
C ILE A 393 -20.57 1.22 5.33
N GLU A 394 -21.56 0.36 5.59
CA GLU A 394 -21.35 -1.04 5.99
C GLU A 394 -20.62 -1.85 4.92
N ASP A 395 -20.94 -1.63 3.64
CA ASP A 395 -20.21 -2.22 2.51
C ASP A 395 -18.73 -1.82 2.53
N GLN A 396 -18.42 -0.54 2.78
CA GLN A 396 -17.03 -0.08 2.88
C GLN A 396 -16.34 -0.66 4.11
N GLU A 397 -17.01 -0.68 5.27
CA GLU A 397 -16.46 -1.24 6.51
C GLU A 397 -16.07 -2.71 6.35
N THR A 398 -16.89 -3.48 5.64
CA THR A 398 -16.60 -4.88 5.30
C THR A 398 -15.29 -5.01 4.50
N ILE A 399 -15.05 -4.11 3.55
CA ILE A 399 -13.80 -4.09 2.76
C ILE A 399 -12.59 -3.80 3.66
N ILE A 400 -12.72 -2.85 4.60
CA ILE A 400 -11.62 -2.51 5.53
C ILE A 400 -11.33 -3.67 6.48
N ILE A 401 -12.36 -4.34 7.00
CA ILE A 401 -12.20 -5.51 7.88
C ILE A 401 -11.42 -6.61 7.13
N GLN A 402 -11.81 -6.91 5.90
CA GLN A 402 -11.12 -7.90 5.07
C GLN A 402 -9.66 -7.50 4.74
N HIS A 403 -9.42 -6.21 4.51
CA HIS A 403 -8.09 -5.67 4.31
C HIS A 403 -7.24 -5.80 5.58
N GLY A 404 -7.77 -5.42 6.74
CA GLY A 404 -7.11 -5.52 8.04
C GLY A 404 -6.67 -6.93 8.38
N LEU A 405 -7.52 -7.94 8.11
CA LEU A 405 -7.15 -9.36 8.27
C LEU A 405 -5.95 -9.75 7.40
N THR A 406 -5.90 -9.27 6.16
CA THR A 406 -4.81 -9.56 5.22
C THR A 406 -3.52 -8.83 5.64
N PHE A 407 -3.64 -7.58 6.05
CA PHE A 407 -2.55 -6.75 6.56
C PHE A 407 -1.94 -7.36 7.82
N ASN A 408 -2.76 -7.74 8.80
CA ASN A 408 -2.30 -8.31 10.06
C ASN A 408 -1.56 -9.64 9.84
N ARG A 409 -1.98 -10.48 8.88
CA ARG A 409 -1.22 -11.70 8.51
C ARG A 409 0.18 -11.39 8.02
N LEU A 410 0.37 -10.30 7.27
CA LEU A 410 1.68 -9.85 6.81
C LEU A 410 2.53 -9.38 8.00
N VAL A 411 1.96 -8.55 8.88
CA VAL A 411 2.66 -8.03 10.07
C VAL A 411 3.08 -9.16 11.02
N VAL A 412 2.21 -10.13 11.30
CA VAL A 412 2.55 -11.34 12.09
C VAL A 412 3.72 -12.11 11.45
N LYS A 413 3.73 -12.25 10.12
CA LYS A 413 4.83 -12.91 9.42
C LYS A 413 6.14 -12.14 9.59
N LEU A 414 6.11 -10.81 9.53
CA LEU A 414 7.29 -9.97 9.78
C LEU A 414 7.77 -10.11 11.23
N HIS A 415 6.87 -10.10 12.22
CA HIS A 415 7.21 -10.37 13.62
C HIS A 415 7.93 -11.71 13.80
N SER A 416 7.45 -12.75 13.14
CA SER A 416 8.09 -14.06 13.15
C SER A 416 9.51 -14.03 12.55
N LEU A 417 9.69 -13.39 11.39
CA LEU A 417 10.98 -13.31 10.70
C LEU A 417 12.05 -12.56 11.52
N HIS A 418 11.65 -11.59 12.33
CA HIS A 418 12.56 -10.79 13.16
C HIS A 418 12.62 -11.25 14.63
N GLY A 419 12.09 -12.44 14.95
CA GLY A 419 12.18 -13.03 16.30
C GLY A 419 11.32 -12.34 17.36
N ASN A 420 10.32 -11.54 16.97
CA ASN A 420 9.37 -10.86 17.87
C ASN A 420 7.99 -11.51 17.81
N ILE A 421 7.90 -12.85 17.88
CA ILE A 421 6.66 -13.63 17.65
C ILE A 421 5.45 -13.21 18.49
N ASN A 422 5.67 -12.62 19.68
CA ASN A 422 4.60 -12.18 20.59
C ASN A 422 4.30 -10.68 20.47
N SER A 423 4.96 -9.99 19.55
CA SER A 423 4.72 -8.57 19.32
C SER A 423 3.35 -8.37 18.68
N MET A 424 2.62 -7.40 19.21
CA MET A 424 1.32 -6.99 18.69
C MET A 424 1.38 -5.60 18.03
N VAL A 425 2.55 -4.95 18.02
CA VAL A 425 2.75 -3.66 17.35
C VAL A 425 2.26 -3.69 15.92
N GLY A 426 1.43 -2.73 15.57
CA GLY A 426 0.99 -2.52 14.20
C GLY A 426 -0.04 -3.54 13.69
N LEU A 427 -0.52 -4.47 14.53
CA LEU A 427 -1.70 -5.27 14.22
C LEU A 427 -2.95 -4.40 14.33
N ILE A 428 -3.54 -4.07 13.19
CA ILE A 428 -4.69 -3.18 13.09
C ILE A 428 -5.91 -3.84 13.74
N GLN A 429 -6.44 -3.21 14.79
CA GLN A 429 -7.75 -3.52 15.37
C GLN A 429 -8.83 -2.77 14.58
N THR A 430 -9.21 -3.32 13.43
CA THR A 430 -10.12 -2.62 12.50
C THR A 430 -11.47 -2.30 13.14
N ASP A 431 -12.07 -3.26 13.84
CA ASP A 431 -13.38 -3.09 14.47
C ASP A 431 -13.38 -1.96 15.50
N ASP A 432 -12.35 -1.89 16.34
CA ASP A 432 -12.20 -0.84 17.35
C ASP A 432 -12.10 0.54 16.70
N ILE A 433 -11.27 0.69 15.65
CA ILE A 433 -11.10 1.97 14.94
C ILE A 433 -12.42 2.39 14.28
N LEU A 434 -13.12 1.47 13.62
CA LEU A 434 -14.42 1.75 13.00
C LEU A 434 -15.46 2.17 14.03
N GLN A 435 -15.47 1.54 15.21
CA GLN A 435 -16.34 1.90 16.32
C GLN A 435 -16.04 3.32 16.82
N TYR A 436 -14.76 3.68 17.00
CA TYR A 436 -14.37 5.06 17.33
C TYR A 436 -14.86 6.07 16.27
N LEU A 437 -14.70 5.78 14.98
CA LEU A 437 -15.16 6.67 13.91
C LEU A 437 -16.70 6.82 13.90
N LYS A 438 -17.42 5.75 14.20
CA LYS A 438 -18.88 5.78 14.36
C LYS A 438 -19.30 6.67 15.53
N ASP A 439 -18.65 6.51 16.69
CA ASP A 439 -18.98 7.28 17.89
C ASP A 439 -18.63 8.77 17.73
N LEU A 440 -17.50 9.09 17.09
CA LEU A 440 -17.15 10.45 16.71
C LEU A 440 -18.20 11.08 15.78
N ALA A 441 -18.68 10.35 14.79
CA ALA A 441 -19.73 10.83 13.89
C ALA A 441 -21.05 11.07 14.63
N ASN A 442 -21.41 10.20 15.58
CA ASN A 442 -22.58 10.36 16.42
C ASN A 442 -22.48 11.64 17.27
N SER A 443 -21.33 11.90 17.91
CA SER A 443 -21.10 13.14 18.67
C SER A 443 -21.14 14.39 17.80
N LEU A 444 -20.66 14.35 16.55
CA LEU A 444 -20.82 15.46 15.60
C LEU A 444 -22.29 15.70 15.24
N ASN A 445 -23.09 14.63 15.16
CA ASN A 445 -24.51 14.72 14.83
C ASN A 445 -25.35 15.25 15.99
N SER A 446 -24.98 14.93 17.23
CA SER A 446 -25.62 15.44 18.44
C SER A 446 -25.04 16.78 18.92
N GLU A 447 -24.09 17.36 18.17
CA GLU A 447 -23.35 18.58 18.53
C GLU A 447 -22.66 18.52 19.90
N ASP A 448 -22.29 17.31 20.33
CA ASP A 448 -21.61 17.06 21.61
C ASP A 448 -20.10 17.26 21.46
N ARG A 449 -19.67 18.51 21.65
CA ARG A 449 -18.25 18.88 21.59
C ARG A 449 -17.39 18.15 22.63
N LEU A 450 -17.88 18.00 23.86
CA LEU A 450 -17.09 17.41 24.95
C LEU A 450 -16.96 15.90 24.76
N GLY A 451 -18.03 15.21 24.39
CA GLY A 451 -18.00 13.79 24.04
C GLY A 451 -17.09 13.52 22.85
N TYR A 452 -17.17 14.35 21.80
CA TYR A 452 -16.31 14.22 20.62
C TYR A 452 -14.82 14.27 20.99
N GLU A 453 -14.38 15.29 21.73
CA GLU A 453 -12.97 15.43 22.08
C GLU A 453 -12.48 14.31 23.02
N LYS A 454 -13.36 13.80 23.89
CA LYS A 454 -13.04 12.65 24.74
C LYS A 454 -12.82 11.38 23.89
N ILE A 455 -13.74 11.06 23.00
CA ILE A 455 -13.64 9.90 22.11
C ILE A 455 -12.40 10.02 21.22
N ARG A 456 -12.13 11.24 20.72
CA ARG A 456 -10.96 11.53 19.89
C ARG A 456 -9.65 11.34 20.65
N ASP A 457 -9.59 11.76 21.91
CA ASP A 457 -8.42 11.54 22.76
C ASP A 457 -8.23 10.05 23.09
N ASP A 458 -9.31 9.30 23.34
CA ASP A 458 -9.21 7.85 23.53
C ASP A 458 -8.72 7.13 22.26
N LEU A 459 -9.20 7.53 21.06
CA LEU A 459 -8.66 7.04 19.79
C LEU A 459 -7.17 7.37 19.64
N ARG A 460 -6.73 8.58 20.04
CA ARG A 460 -5.30 8.94 20.05
C ARG A 460 -4.50 7.98 20.92
N LYS A 461 -4.96 7.70 22.13
CA LYS A 461 -4.27 6.78 23.07
C LYS A 461 -4.17 5.38 22.48
N THR A 462 -5.25 4.88 21.89
CA THR A 462 -5.28 3.62 21.14
C THR A 462 -4.25 3.61 20.01
N CYS A 463 -4.23 4.64 19.16
CA CYS A 463 -3.24 4.74 18.09
C CYS A 463 -1.80 4.70 18.61
N ILE A 464 -1.48 5.45 19.67
CA ILE A 464 -0.14 5.48 20.26
C ILE A 464 0.24 4.12 20.86
N LEU A 465 -0.69 3.48 21.60
CA LEU A 465 -0.46 2.20 22.27
C LEU A 465 -0.18 1.07 21.28
N HIS A 466 -0.91 1.02 20.16
CA HIS A 466 -0.72 0.01 19.12
C HIS A 466 0.36 0.36 18.10
N GLY A 467 0.89 1.59 18.13
CA GLY A 467 1.90 2.07 17.18
C GLY A 467 1.33 2.44 15.81
N TYR A 468 0.07 2.87 15.73
CA TYR A 468 -0.54 3.36 14.49
C TYR A 468 -0.12 4.80 14.17
N PRO A 469 -0.16 5.22 12.89
CA PRO A 469 0.08 6.61 12.51
C PRO A 469 -0.98 7.57 13.09
N CYS A 470 -0.56 8.70 13.66
CA CYS A 470 -1.46 9.73 14.20
C CYS A 470 -2.41 10.35 13.17
N LEU A 471 -2.11 10.20 11.88
CA LEU A 471 -2.91 10.70 10.76
C LEU A 471 -4.28 9.98 10.62
N TRP A 472 -4.52 8.92 11.40
CA TRP A 472 -5.80 8.21 11.41
C TRP A 472 -6.83 8.89 12.32
N ILE A 473 -6.38 9.80 13.18
CA ILE A 473 -7.23 10.51 14.13
C ILE A 473 -7.88 11.68 13.39
N PRO A 474 -9.23 11.78 13.38
CA PRO A 474 -9.93 12.93 12.83
C PRO A 474 -9.51 14.28 13.45
N GLY A 475 -9.85 15.38 12.77
CA GLY A 475 -9.59 16.73 13.25
C GLY A 475 -10.28 17.01 14.60
N THR A 476 -9.94 18.13 15.23
CA THR A 476 -10.71 18.59 16.41
C THR A 476 -12.15 18.89 16.02
N TYR A 477 -13.06 18.93 17.00
CA TYR A 477 -14.47 19.25 16.76
C TYR A 477 -14.63 20.54 15.95
N SER A 478 -13.85 21.57 16.31
CA SER A 478 -13.82 22.85 15.62
C SER A 478 -13.31 22.76 14.18
N GLN A 479 -12.31 21.92 13.89
CA GLN A 479 -11.79 21.73 12.54
C GLN A 479 -12.79 20.99 11.64
N GLU A 480 -13.44 19.95 12.17
CA GLU A 480 -14.40 19.15 11.42
C GLU A 480 -15.72 19.89 11.17
N THR A 481 -16.16 20.73 12.13
CA THR A 481 -17.36 21.56 11.94
C THR A 481 -17.12 22.74 11.01
N ALA A 482 -15.93 23.36 11.04
CA ALA A 482 -15.55 24.42 10.10
C ALA A 482 -15.46 23.91 8.64
N SER A 483 -15.17 22.62 8.46
CA SER A 483 -15.10 21.99 7.13
C SER A 483 -16.48 21.76 6.48
N LYS A 484 -17.60 22.00 7.18
CA LYS A 484 -18.97 21.90 6.62
C LYS A 484 -19.25 22.95 5.53
N GLU A 485 -18.51 24.06 5.49
CA GLU A 485 -18.75 25.14 4.51
C GLU A 485 -18.07 24.93 3.15
N LYS A 486 -17.27 23.86 2.97
CA LYS A 486 -16.72 23.52 1.65
C LYS A 486 -17.41 22.27 1.10
N PRO A 487 -18.11 22.36 -0.05
CA PRO A 487 -18.58 21.16 -0.73
C PRO A 487 -17.39 20.26 -1.04
N LEU A 488 -17.62 18.94 -0.98
CA LEU A 488 -16.67 17.85 -1.24
C LEU A 488 -15.71 18.19 -2.40
N THR A 489 -14.63 18.87 -2.05
CA THR A 489 -13.45 19.00 -2.86
C THR A 489 -12.53 17.96 -2.24
N LEU A 490 -12.56 16.76 -2.79
CA LEU A 490 -11.43 15.83 -2.68
C LEU A 490 -10.24 16.59 -3.26
N GLY A 491 -9.55 17.30 -2.36
CA GLY A 491 -8.33 18.01 -2.67
C GLY A 491 -7.38 16.97 -3.19
N ILE A 492 -7.05 17.10 -4.48
CA ILE A 492 -5.87 16.53 -5.08
C ILE A 492 -4.73 16.84 -4.10
N PHE A 493 -4.27 15.86 -3.34
CA PHE A 493 -3.00 15.94 -2.64
C PHE A 493 -1.91 15.88 -3.71
N ALA A 494 -1.72 17.01 -4.39
CA ALA A 494 -0.51 17.30 -5.14
C ALA A 494 0.56 17.68 -4.11
N GLY A 495 1.53 16.79 -3.94
CA GLY A 495 2.69 16.95 -3.07
C GLY A 495 3.13 15.56 -2.59
N LEU A 496 4.27 15.00 -2.98
CA LEU A 496 5.54 15.58 -3.40
C LEU A 496 6.20 14.68 -4.47
N THR A 497 7.05 15.34 -5.26
CA THR A 497 8.10 14.79 -6.13
C THR A 497 8.84 13.57 -5.59
#